data_AF-A0A2T9Z8B0-F1
#
_entry.id   AF-A0A2T9Z8B0-F1
#
_cell.length_a   1.000
_cell.length_b   1.000
_cell.length_c   1.000
_cell.angle_alpha   90.00
_cell.angle_beta   90.00
_cell.angle_gamma   90.00
#
_symmetry.space_group_name_H-M   'P 1'
#
loop_
_entity.id
_entity.type
_entity.pdbx_description
1 polymer ?
#
loop_
_entity_poly.entity_id
_entity_poly.type
_entity_poly.pdbx_seq_one_letter_code
_entity_poly.pdbx_strand_id
1 'polypeptide(L)'
;NGFVSVWDIRNLKTIATFETTRLDEQLMPCRNIKFSKRGSVDLLAIGEEDRYVNLIDARTFNSNQLIDLCQNISQGDISLGNEFGDQYRLSPAIIGLSFSQDCSSLFIGTSYRTFEYQINAPRHGSLGFLPRKRAARHRGRVKAFPKDDPKKPVHLTAFIGYKAGMTHIVRDLDRPGSKMHKKEVVEATVWAEHLSDEVKRRFYKNWYRSKHKAFTKYAKKYSQASGAQINADLQKIKKYSTIVRVLAHTQMRKVKIGQKKAHLVEIQVNGGTVAQKVDWAKDHFEKEVSVGDVFETNENIDIIGVTKGHGFEGVTHRWGTKKLPRKTHKGLRKVACIGAWHPSRVMYSVARAGQNGFHHRTEVNKKIYRIGRGDDKSNASTSFDLTAKRITPLGGFPHYGIVNEDFVMIKGCCAGTRKRVLTLRKSLRVHTKRSALEKVELKFIDTSSKFGHGILFCGLSFLAYILPYKEPVGSPLSPNLEYLILVPSRIFNRPSSIFTTCWVETDIFC
;
A
#
# COMPACT_ATOMS: atom_id res chain seq x y z
N ASN A 1 38.28 8.77 44.40
CA ASN A 1 37.97 8.64 42.95
C ASN A 1 36.87 7.61 42.79
N GLY A 2 35.72 8.00 42.27
CA GLY A 2 34.63 7.07 41.99
C GLY A 2 34.91 6.31 40.69
N PHE A 3 34.80 4.98 40.72
CA PHE A 3 34.84 4.15 39.52
C PHE A 3 33.83 3.02 39.60
N VAL A 4 33.24 2.66 38.45
CA VAL A 4 32.30 1.54 38.32
C VAL A 4 32.90 0.50 37.38
N SER A 5 33.37 -0.61 37.94
CA SER A 5 33.89 -1.74 37.18
C SER A 5 32.81 -2.80 36.93
N VAL A 6 32.68 -3.23 35.68
CA VAL A 6 31.76 -4.30 35.26
C VAL A 6 32.55 -5.60 35.08
N TRP A 7 32.01 -6.69 35.61
CA TRP A 7 32.61 -8.03 35.60
C TRP A 7 31.65 -9.05 34.97
N ASP A 8 32.19 -10.08 34.32
CA ASP A 8 31.40 -11.29 34.05
C ASP A 8 31.50 -12.19 35.28
N ILE A 9 30.38 -12.73 35.77
CA ILE A 9 30.38 -13.67 36.90
C ILE A 9 31.18 -14.96 36.63
N ARG A 10 31.61 -15.19 35.38
CA ARG A 10 32.44 -16.31 34.93
C ARG A 10 33.91 -15.93 34.70
N ASN A 11 34.34 -14.68 34.95
CA ASN A 11 35.68 -14.18 34.61
C ASN A 11 36.29 -13.33 35.73
N LEU A 12 37.55 -13.63 36.09
CA LEU A 12 38.33 -12.90 37.10
C LEU A 12 38.97 -11.60 36.55
N LYS A 13 38.59 -11.15 35.36
CA LYS A 13 39.02 -9.88 34.76
C LYS A 13 37.82 -8.97 34.53
N THR A 14 37.98 -7.69 34.86
CA THR A 14 37.04 -6.62 34.52
C THR A 14 36.81 -6.54 33.01
N ILE A 15 35.55 -6.37 32.58
CA ILE A 15 35.17 -6.13 31.19
C ILE A 15 35.43 -4.66 30.82
N ALA A 16 35.02 -3.75 31.72
CA ALA A 16 35.16 -2.31 31.57
C ALA A 16 35.21 -1.66 32.96
N THR A 17 35.86 -0.50 33.05
CA THR A 17 35.82 0.39 34.22
C THR A 17 35.46 1.79 33.73
N PHE A 18 34.48 2.41 34.38
CA PHE A 18 34.05 3.78 34.10
C PHE A 18 34.51 4.70 35.22
N GLU A 19 35.21 5.77 34.86
CA GLU A 19 35.63 6.81 35.79
C GLU A 19 34.62 7.97 35.78
N THR A 20 34.31 8.51 36.95
CA THR A 20 33.46 9.71 37.09
C THR A 20 34.21 10.93 36.54
N THR A 21 33.75 11.51 35.42
CA THR A 21 34.50 12.52 34.65
C THR A 21 34.36 13.96 35.20
N ARG A 22 34.75 14.16 36.47
CA ARG A 22 35.00 15.46 37.10
C ARG A 22 36.32 15.43 37.90
N LEU A 23 37.02 16.56 37.92
CA LEU A 23 38.37 16.69 38.50
C LEU A 23 38.40 17.52 39.80
N ASP A 24 37.44 18.42 40.01
CA ASP A 24 37.59 19.55 40.95
C ASP A 24 36.66 19.53 42.18
N GLU A 25 35.88 18.48 42.37
CA GLU A 25 34.93 18.31 43.50
C GLU A 25 35.09 16.92 44.16
N GLN A 26 34.70 16.78 45.43
CA GLN A 26 34.91 15.54 46.20
C GLN A 26 34.08 14.37 45.64
N LEU A 27 34.73 13.45 44.92
CA LEU A 27 34.10 12.31 44.26
C LEU A 27 33.47 11.29 45.24
N MET A 28 32.21 11.52 45.62
CA MET A 28 31.36 10.56 46.34
C MET A 28 31.01 9.32 45.48
N PRO A 29 30.75 8.15 46.10
CA PRO A 29 30.39 6.93 45.39
C PRO A 29 29.07 7.02 44.61
N CYS A 30 29.00 6.32 43.48
CA CYS A 30 27.80 6.21 42.66
C CYS A 30 26.63 5.58 43.45
N ARG A 31 25.57 6.35 43.69
CA ARG A 31 24.45 5.94 44.57
C ARG A 31 23.46 4.99 43.92
N ASN A 32 23.35 5.02 42.60
CA ASN A 32 22.33 4.28 41.85
C ASN A 32 22.92 3.65 40.59
N ILE A 33 22.73 2.33 40.41
CA ILE A 33 23.14 1.59 39.21
C ILE A 33 21.96 0.74 38.74
N LYS A 34 21.62 0.79 37.45
CA LYS A 34 20.54 -0.03 36.88
C LYS A 34 20.86 -0.55 35.48
N PHE A 35 20.53 -1.81 35.25
CA PHE A 35 20.47 -2.42 33.92
C PHE A 35 19.02 -2.42 33.39
N SER A 36 18.87 -2.26 32.08
CA SER A 36 17.61 -2.51 31.37
C SER A 36 17.17 -3.97 31.52
N LYS A 37 15.93 -4.21 31.93
CA LYS A 37 15.46 -5.57 32.27
C LYS A 37 15.16 -6.47 31.06
N ARG A 38 14.58 -5.91 29.98
CA ARG A 38 14.27 -6.58 28.70
C ARG A 38 14.15 -5.53 27.59
N GLY A 39 14.83 -5.72 26.47
CA GLY A 39 14.75 -4.82 25.31
C GLY A 39 15.60 -5.29 24.14
N SER A 40 15.65 -4.49 23.06
CA SER A 40 16.59 -4.67 21.94
C SER A 40 17.88 -3.85 22.07
N VAL A 41 18.06 -3.21 23.23
CA VAL A 41 19.20 -2.39 23.62
C VAL A 41 19.45 -2.66 25.09
N ASP A 42 20.62 -3.22 25.41
CA ASP A 42 21.05 -3.37 26.78
C ASP A 42 21.71 -2.06 27.23
N LEU A 43 21.18 -1.45 28.29
CA LEU A 43 21.63 -0.15 28.81
C LEU A 43 21.99 -0.26 30.28
N LEU A 44 23.10 0.38 30.65
CA LEU A 44 23.54 0.60 32.00
C LEU A 44 23.36 2.08 32.33
N ALA A 45 22.52 2.39 33.32
CA ALA A 45 22.33 3.72 33.88
C ALA A 45 23.09 3.83 35.21
N ILE A 46 23.96 4.84 35.33
CA ILE A 46 24.74 5.15 36.53
C ILE A 46 24.37 6.56 36.99
N GLY A 47 23.95 6.71 38.24
CA GLY A 47 23.61 8.00 38.86
C GLY A 47 24.77 8.54 39.69
N GLU A 48 25.25 9.72 39.31
CA GLU A 48 26.36 10.44 39.95
C GLU A 48 25.84 11.59 40.80
N GLU A 49 26.17 11.52 42.09
CA GLU A 49 25.89 12.52 43.12
C GLU A 49 24.42 13.01 43.09
N ASP A 50 24.20 14.26 42.66
CA ASP A 50 22.91 14.94 42.71
C ASP A 50 22.42 15.52 41.37
N ARG A 51 23.15 15.34 40.25
CA ARG A 51 22.83 16.08 39.00
C ARG A 51 22.94 15.28 37.71
N TYR A 52 23.78 14.25 37.66
CA TYR A 52 24.16 13.62 36.41
C TYR A 52 23.80 12.13 36.36
N VAL A 53 23.35 11.67 35.19
CA VAL A 53 23.13 10.25 34.92
C VAL A 53 23.84 9.87 33.63
N ASN A 54 24.78 8.95 33.73
CA ASN A 54 25.49 8.37 32.60
C ASN A 54 24.71 7.16 32.05
N LEU A 55 24.43 7.16 30.75
CA LEU A 55 23.77 6.08 30.01
C LEU A 55 24.76 5.40 29.05
N ILE A 56 25.11 4.17 29.36
CA ILE A 56 26.13 3.38 28.66
C ILE A 56 25.47 2.22 27.90
N ASP A 57 25.89 1.96 26.66
CA ASP A 57 25.48 0.77 25.90
C ASP A 57 26.17 -0.47 26.49
N ALA A 58 25.41 -1.33 27.17
CA ALA A 58 25.94 -2.47 27.92
C ALA A 58 26.37 -3.66 27.03
N ARG A 59 26.33 -3.52 25.71
CA ARG A 59 26.81 -4.53 24.74
C ARG A 59 28.21 -4.23 24.23
N THR A 60 28.61 -2.97 24.26
CA THR A 60 29.90 -2.50 23.73
C THR A 60 30.72 -1.71 24.74
N PHE A 61 30.08 -1.15 25.78
CA PHE A 61 30.63 -0.30 26.83
C PHE A 61 31.36 0.99 26.37
N ASN A 62 31.58 1.16 25.06
CA ASN A 62 32.36 2.26 24.47
C ASN A 62 31.58 3.56 24.25
N SER A 63 30.24 3.54 24.31
CA SER A 63 29.41 4.72 24.10
C SER A 63 28.64 5.09 25.37
N ASN A 64 28.93 6.26 25.92
CA ASN A 64 28.25 6.87 27.06
C ASN A 64 27.51 8.15 26.62
N GLN A 65 26.32 8.41 27.20
CA GLN A 65 25.57 9.65 27.08
C GLN A 65 25.28 10.22 28.47
N LEU A 66 25.84 11.40 28.77
CA LEU A 66 25.56 12.16 29.98
C LEU A 66 24.17 12.83 29.88
N ILE A 67 23.34 12.68 30.92
CA ILE A 67 22.12 13.45 31.15
C ILE A 67 22.37 14.44 32.29
N ASP A 68 22.10 15.73 32.05
CA ASP A 68 22.09 16.81 33.05
C ASP A 68 20.65 17.07 33.51
N LEU A 69 20.37 16.88 34.80
CA LEU A 69 19.03 17.06 35.37
C LEU A 69 18.64 18.55 35.53
N CYS A 70 19.63 19.44 35.69
CA CYS A 70 19.37 20.86 35.97
C CYS A 70 18.92 21.65 34.74
N GLN A 71 19.25 21.20 33.52
CA GLN A 71 18.76 21.81 32.28
C GLN A 71 17.24 21.70 32.10
N ASN A 72 16.58 20.84 32.89
CA ASN A 72 15.13 20.65 32.89
C ASN A 72 14.43 21.31 34.11
N ILE A 73 15.13 22.13 34.89
CA ILE A 73 14.54 22.95 35.98
C ILE A 73 14.18 24.33 35.42
N SER A 74 12.99 24.83 35.73
CA SER A 74 12.58 26.19 35.36
C SER A 74 13.30 27.18 36.27
N GLN A 75 13.79 28.32 35.75
CA GLN A 75 14.48 29.31 36.60
C GLN A 75 13.64 29.83 37.78
N GLY A 76 12.31 29.76 37.71
CA GLY A 76 11.40 30.11 38.81
C GLY A 76 11.26 29.05 39.92
N ASP A 77 11.81 27.85 39.76
CA ASP A 77 11.74 26.76 40.77
C ASP A 77 12.90 26.84 41.80
N ILE A 78 13.74 27.88 41.74
CA ILE A 78 15.07 27.94 42.40
C ILE A 78 15.13 29.00 43.52
N SER A 79 14.14 29.90 43.62
CA SER A 79 14.17 31.05 44.54
C SER A 79 13.37 30.83 45.83
N LEU A 80 13.98 30.19 46.81
CA LEU A 80 13.70 30.41 48.24
C LEU A 80 14.98 30.96 48.87
N GLY A 81 15.06 32.29 49.01
CA GLY A 81 16.20 32.95 49.64
C GLY A 81 16.02 33.09 51.14
N ASN A 82 17.02 32.70 51.92
CA ASN A 82 17.22 33.25 53.26
C ASN A 82 17.83 34.65 53.14
N GLU A 83 17.64 35.52 54.13
CA GLU A 83 18.08 36.92 54.09
C GLU A 83 19.61 37.11 54.22
N PHE A 84 20.38 36.01 54.33
CA PHE A 84 21.84 35.98 54.38
C PHE A 84 22.45 35.32 53.14
N GLY A 85 22.66 36.12 52.09
CA GLY A 85 23.74 35.98 51.08
C GLY A 85 23.78 34.75 50.14
N ASP A 86 23.73 33.54 50.69
CA ASP A 86 24.21 32.33 50.02
C ASP A 86 23.15 31.67 49.13
N GLN A 87 23.43 31.64 47.82
CA GLN A 87 22.61 30.93 46.84
C GLN A 87 22.84 29.41 46.90
N TYR A 88 22.28 28.76 47.92
CA TYR A 88 22.17 27.30 47.98
C TYR A 88 21.32 26.78 46.82
N ARG A 89 21.98 26.37 45.72
CA ARG A 89 21.35 25.62 44.65
C ARG A 89 20.77 24.33 45.22
N LEU A 90 19.46 24.14 45.09
CA LEU A 90 18.80 22.87 45.39
C LEU A 90 19.23 21.78 44.40
N SER A 91 20.37 21.15 44.69
CA SER A 91 20.90 20.01 43.93
C SER A 91 19.88 18.87 43.92
N PRO A 92 19.45 18.36 42.75
CA PRO A 92 18.36 17.39 42.65
C PRO A 92 18.80 15.95 42.98
N ALA A 93 19.22 15.74 44.23
CA ALA A 93 19.73 14.48 44.79
C ALA A 93 19.02 13.24 44.25
N ILE A 94 19.79 12.35 43.59
CA ILE A 94 19.25 11.22 42.82
C ILE A 94 18.98 10.05 43.76
N ILE A 95 17.71 9.90 44.16
CA ILE A 95 17.26 8.86 45.09
C ILE A 95 17.13 7.50 44.37
N GLY A 96 16.69 7.46 43.11
CA GLY A 96 16.42 6.19 42.43
C GLY A 96 16.49 6.22 40.90
N LEU A 97 17.04 5.15 40.31
CA LEU A 97 16.98 4.88 38.86
C LEU A 97 16.18 3.61 38.56
N SER A 98 15.23 3.69 37.63
CA SER A 98 14.47 2.52 37.16
C SER A 98 14.05 2.63 35.71
N PHE A 99 14.27 1.58 34.93
CA PHE A 99 13.68 1.45 33.59
C PHE A 99 12.23 0.98 33.69
N SER A 100 11.37 1.47 32.79
CA SER A 100 10.08 0.85 32.47
C SER A 100 10.24 -0.64 32.15
N GLN A 101 9.19 -1.46 32.34
CA GLN A 101 9.27 -2.91 32.06
C GLN A 101 9.68 -3.20 30.60
N ASP A 102 9.17 -2.41 29.64
CA ASP A 102 9.48 -2.50 28.20
C ASP A 102 10.79 -1.79 27.80
N CYS A 103 11.54 -1.23 28.76
CA CYS A 103 12.74 -0.40 28.59
C CYS A 103 12.59 0.77 27.59
N SER A 104 11.37 1.28 27.39
CA SER A 104 11.02 2.41 26.53
C SER A 104 11.13 3.79 27.22
N SER A 105 11.15 3.81 28.56
CA SER A 105 11.44 5.01 29.36
C SER A 105 12.37 4.69 30.54
N LEU A 106 13.25 5.65 30.88
CA LEU A 106 14.00 5.72 32.13
C LEU A 106 13.27 6.66 33.09
N PHE A 107 13.03 6.19 34.32
CA PHE A 107 12.55 7.01 35.43
C PHE A 107 13.73 7.38 36.32
N ILE A 108 13.92 8.67 36.55
CA ILE A 108 14.94 9.23 37.45
C ILE A 108 14.18 9.91 38.59
N GLY A 109 14.18 9.30 39.77
CA GLY A 109 13.61 9.86 40.99
C GLY A 109 14.62 10.73 41.71
N THR A 110 14.29 12.01 41.89
CA THR A 110 15.05 12.94 42.74
C THR A 110 14.26 13.32 43.98
N SER A 111 14.89 14.01 44.93
CA SER A 111 14.31 14.44 46.22
C SER A 111 12.96 15.16 46.14
N TYR A 112 12.59 15.77 45.01
CA TYR A 112 11.33 16.50 44.83
C TYR A 112 10.50 16.10 43.60
N ARG A 113 11.03 15.32 42.64
CA ARG A 113 10.25 14.85 41.48
C ARG A 113 10.84 13.62 40.78
N THR A 114 9.97 12.86 40.12
CA THR A 114 10.38 11.81 39.17
C THR A 114 10.32 12.35 37.74
N PHE A 115 11.45 12.29 37.03
CA PHE A 115 11.53 12.58 35.60
C PHE A 115 11.28 11.30 34.78
N GLU A 116 10.54 11.39 33.66
CA GLU A 116 10.45 10.33 32.64
C GLU A 116 11.25 10.75 31.39
N TYR A 117 12.30 10.00 31.05
CA TYR A 117 13.09 10.15 29.83
C TYR A 117 12.76 9.03 28.85
N GLN A 118 12.22 9.35 27.68
CA GLN A 118 11.87 8.33 26.67
C GLN A 118 13.11 7.84 25.91
N ILE A 119 13.37 6.54 25.95
CA ILE A 119 14.52 5.88 25.32
C ILE A 119 14.17 5.51 23.88
N ASN A 120 14.94 6.02 22.92
CA ASN A 120 14.95 5.61 21.50
C ASN A 120 13.56 5.39 20.84
N ALA A 121 12.69 6.40 20.91
CA ALA A 121 11.42 6.39 20.18
C ALA A 121 11.65 6.24 18.65
N PRO A 122 11.01 5.26 17.97
CA PRO A 122 11.22 5.03 16.55
C PRO A 122 10.71 6.20 15.70
N ARG A 123 11.53 6.60 14.73
CA ARG A 123 11.33 7.80 13.91
C ARG A 123 9.96 7.82 13.19
N HIS A 124 9.12 8.81 13.50
CA HIS A 124 7.81 9.00 12.87
C HIS A 124 7.88 9.11 11.33
N GLY A 125 7.39 8.05 10.67
CA GLY A 125 7.13 7.99 9.23
C GLY A 125 8.39 7.80 8.36
N SER A 126 8.31 6.79 7.47
CA SER A 126 9.36 6.49 6.49
C SER A 126 9.68 7.67 5.56
N LEU A 127 10.98 7.90 5.39
CA LEU A 127 11.59 8.89 4.49
C LEU A 127 11.64 8.41 3.03
N GLY A 128 11.70 7.10 2.78
CA GLY A 128 11.77 6.51 1.43
C GLY A 128 10.53 6.75 0.55
N PHE A 129 9.51 7.40 1.09
CA PHE A 129 8.31 7.86 0.38
C PHE A 129 8.23 9.40 0.25
N LEU A 130 9.34 10.12 0.48
CA LEU A 130 9.49 11.53 0.11
C LEU A 130 9.75 11.67 -1.41
N PRO A 131 9.37 12.83 -2.01
CA PRO A 131 8.53 13.87 -1.44
C PRO A 131 7.06 13.43 -1.36
N ARG A 132 6.40 13.66 -0.21
CA ARG A 132 4.96 13.36 0.01
C ARG A 132 4.09 14.43 -0.69
N LYS A 133 4.05 14.39 -2.03
CA LYS A 133 3.31 15.30 -2.92
C LYS A 133 2.29 14.57 -3.80
N ARG A 134 1.28 15.29 -4.31
CA ARG A 134 0.25 14.75 -5.23
C ARG A 134 0.90 14.07 -6.43
N ALA A 135 0.37 12.91 -6.82
CA ALA A 135 0.78 12.24 -8.05
C ALA A 135 0.40 13.06 -9.28
N ALA A 136 1.34 13.26 -10.22
CA ALA A 136 1.12 14.00 -11.47
C ALA A 136 0.25 13.25 -12.51
N ARG A 137 -0.19 12.02 -12.21
CA ARG A 137 -1.04 11.18 -13.07
C ARG A 137 -2.09 10.48 -12.19
N HIS A 138 -3.33 10.36 -12.66
CA HIS A 138 -4.41 9.68 -11.91
C HIS A 138 -4.22 8.15 -11.83
N ARG A 139 -3.60 7.55 -12.85
CA ARG A 139 -3.29 6.10 -12.91
C ARG A 139 -1.90 5.82 -12.36
N GLY A 140 -1.72 4.64 -11.75
CA GLY A 140 -0.41 4.06 -11.49
C GLY A 140 0.42 3.90 -12.76
N ARG A 141 1.54 4.63 -12.87
CA ARG A 141 2.59 4.34 -13.87
C ARG A 141 3.38 3.12 -13.40
N VAL A 142 3.52 2.11 -14.26
CA VAL A 142 4.51 1.04 -14.06
C VAL A 142 5.90 1.64 -14.15
N LYS A 143 6.72 1.49 -13.11
CA LYS A 143 8.12 1.96 -13.12
C LYS A 143 9.08 0.91 -13.68
N ALA A 144 8.80 -0.34 -13.33
CA ALA A 144 9.61 -1.53 -13.56
C ALA A 144 8.71 -2.68 -14.02
N PHE A 145 9.20 -3.55 -14.90
CA PHE A 145 8.52 -4.78 -15.30
C PHE A 145 9.29 -6.01 -14.78
N PRO A 146 8.65 -7.20 -14.69
CA PRO A 146 9.37 -8.42 -14.31
C PRO A 146 10.57 -8.65 -15.22
N LYS A 147 11.66 -9.19 -14.65
CA LYS A 147 12.82 -9.59 -15.47
C LYS A 147 12.36 -10.59 -16.52
N ASP A 148 12.81 -10.40 -17.75
CA ASP A 148 12.52 -11.29 -18.86
C ASP A 148 13.22 -12.66 -18.70
N ASP A 149 12.58 -13.69 -19.25
CA ASP A 149 13.04 -15.07 -19.23
C ASP A 149 12.69 -15.73 -20.58
N PRO A 150 13.64 -15.74 -21.56
CA PRO A 150 13.40 -16.25 -22.90
C PRO A 150 12.96 -17.71 -22.99
N LYS A 151 13.12 -18.51 -21.92
CA LYS A 151 12.67 -19.91 -21.87
C LYS A 151 11.15 -20.06 -21.68
N LYS A 152 10.45 -19.01 -21.25
CA LYS A 152 8.99 -19.00 -21.09
C LYS A 152 8.29 -18.68 -22.42
N PRO A 153 7.05 -19.16 -22.64
CA PRO A 153 6.22 -18.69 -23.74
C PRO A 153 5.98 -17.18 -23.67
N VAL A 154 5.72 -16.56 -24.83
CA VAL A 154 5.48 -15.13 -24.96
C VAL A 154 4.19 -14.74 -24.23
N HIS A 155 4.25 -13.79 -23.30
CA HIS A 155 3.11 -13.38 -22.48
C HIS A 155 3.16 -11.90 -22.06
N LEU A 156 1.99 -11.35 -21.69
CA LEU A 156 1.87 -10.01 -21.11
C LEU A 156 2.22 -10.02 -19.61
N THR A 157 2.84 -8.93 -19.16
CA THR A 157 3.29 -8.77 -17.77
C THR A 157 2.40 -7.86 -16.92
N ALA A 158 1.36 -7.25 -17.49
CA ALA A 158 0.47 -6.32 -16.79
C ALA A 158 -0.93 -6.22 -17.41
N PHE A 159 -1.90 -5.75 -16.62
CA PHE A 159 -3.28 -5.48 -17.02
C PHE A 159 -3.81 -4.19 -16.37
N ILE A 160 -5.00 -3.72 -16.76
CA ILE A 160 -5.63 -2.50 -16.23
C ILE A 160 -7.03 -2.82 -15.70
N GLY A 161 -7.30 -2.50 -14.43
CA GLY A 161 -8.59 -2.73 -13.79
C GLY A 161 -9.20 -1.47 -13.15
N TYR A 162 -10.46 -1.58 -12.72
CA TYR A 162 -11.13 -0.55 -11.91
C TYR A 162 -11.64 -1.15 -10.59
N LYS A 163 -11.24 -0.54 -9.46
CA LYS A 163 -11.68 -0.93 -8.12
C LYS A 163 -13.20 -0.72 -7.96
N ALA A 164 -13.98 -1.80 -7.82
CA ALA A 164 -15.43 -1.74 -7.65
C ALA A 164 -15.81 -1.59 -6.18
N GLY A 165 -15.39 -2.54 -5.33
CA GLY A 165 -15.71 -2.55 -3.91
C GLY A 165 -14.96 -3.63 -3.15
N MET A 166 -15.47 -3.97 -1.96
CA MET A 166 -14.87 -4.92 -1.03
C MET A 166 -15.97 -5.76 -0.37
N THR A 167 -15.66 -7.04 -0.16
CA THR A 167 -16.43 -8.03 0.59
C THR A 167 -15.48 -8.72 1.59
N HIS A 168 -15.82 -9.90 2.12
CA HIS A 168 -14.90 -10.72 2.91
C HIS A 168 -15.03 -12.21 2.53
N ILE A 169 -14.06 -13.03 2.95
CA ILE A 169 -14.01 -14.49 2.71
C ILE A 169 -13.46 -15.23 3.94
N VAL A 170 -13.64 -16.55 3.98
CA VAL A 170 -13.06 -17.45 5.00
C VAL A 170 -12.07 -18.42 4.33
N ARG A 171 -10.87 -18.57 4.91
CA ARG A 171 -9.74 -19.38 4.38
C ARG A 171 -8.61 -19.57 5.42
N ASP A 172 -7.86 -20.65 5.28
CA ASP A 172 -6.75 -21.05 6.17
C ASP A 172 -5.39 -20.40 5.76
N LEU A 173 -4.24 -20.60 6.45
CA LEU A 173 -2.98 -19.81 6.26
C LEU A 173 -1.66 -20.48 6.79
N ASP A 174 -0.50 -20.36 6.10
CA ASP A 174 0.84 -20.80 6.62
C ASP A 174 2.15 -20.19 5.95
N ARG A 175 3.33 -20.40 6.61
CA ARG A 175 4.81 -20.33 6.32
C ARG A 175 5.66 -19.01 6.22
N PRO A 176 6.99 -19.04 6.60
CA PRO A 176 7.87 -17.87 6.93
C PRO A 176 8.65 -17.07 5.80
N GLY A 177 9.75 -16.36 6.18
CA GLY A 177 10.55 -15.32 5.44
C GLY A 177 11.46 -15.77 4.26
N SER A 178 12.17 -14.94 3.44
CA SER A 178 12.91 -13.65 3.65
C SER A 178 12.80 -12.56 2.51
N LYS A 179 13.91 -12.01 1.89
CA LYS A 179 14.00 -10.73 1.06
C LYS A 179 15.15 -10.57 -0.02
N MET A 180 14.81 -10.03 -1.24
CA MET A 180 15.47 -8.99 -2.15
C MET A 180 16.89 -9.14 -2.83
N HIS A 181 17.38 -8.30 -3.81
CA HIS A 181 16.91 -7.76 -5.15
C HIS A 181 17.94 -6.78 -5.87
N LYS A 182 18.11 -6.81 -7.23
CA LYS A 182 18.79 -5.83 -8.18
C LYS A 182 18.08 -5.85 -9.61
N LYS A 183 18.21 -5.08 -10.73
CA LYS A 183 18.63 -3.72 -11.26
C LYS A 183 17.88 -3.51 -12.65
N GLU A 184 17.93 -2.35 -13.37
CA GLU A 184 17.13 -2.05 -14.62
C GLU A 184 17.82 -1.15 -15.73
N VAL A 185 17.31 -1.15 -17.00
CA VAL A 185 17.53 -0.20 -18.16
C VAL A 185 16.25 -0.12 -19.10
N VAL A 186 16.20 0.64 -20.23
CA VAL A 186 14.97 1.18 -20.93
C VAL A 186 15.01 1.18 -22.50
N GLU A 187 13.85 1.13 -23.21
CA GLU A 187 13.70 1.06 -24.71
C GLU A 187 12.46 1.83 -25.35
N ALA A 188 12.16 1.61 -26.66
CA ALA A 188 11.27 2.39 -27.57
C ALA A 188 9.96 1.66 -28.07
N THR A 189 9.18 2.25 -29.02
CA THR A 189 7.76 1.86 -29.30
C THR A 189 7.23 2.03 -30.76
N VAL A 190 6.25 1.19 -31.16
CA VAL A 190 5.43 1.24 -32.42
C VAL A 190 3.91 1.07 -32.12
N TRP A 191 3.01 1.35 -33.08
CA TRP A 191 1.53 1.35 -32.91
C TRP A 191 0.82 0.42 -33.91
N ALA A 192 -0.48 0.18 -33.71
CA ALA A 192 -1.37 -0.58 -34.61
C ALA A 192 -2.16 0.32 -35.60
N GLU A 193 -2.90 -0.28 -36.54
CA GLU A 193 -3.60 0.43 -37.63
C GLU A 193 -4.91 1.08 -37.18
N HIS A 194 -5.91 0.29 -36.75
CA HIS A 194 -7.23 0.77 -36.37
C HIS A 194 -7.31 1.07 -34.86
N LEU A 195 -7.07 2.34 -34.52
CA LEU A 195 -7.24 2.82 -33.15
C LEU A 195 -8.68 3.25 -32.86
N SER A 196 -9.24 2.72 -31.76
CA SER A 196 -10.61 3.04 -31.32
C SER A 196 -10.79 4.52 -30.97
N ASP A 197 -12.02 5.03 -31.13
CA ASP A 197 -12.35 6.42 -30.83
C ASP A 197 -12.12 6.81 -29.37
N GLU A 198 -12.21 5.86 -28.44
CA GLU A 198 -11.92 6.10 -27.02
C GLU A 198 -10.44 6.41 -26.77
N VAL A 199 -9.55 5.86 -27.59
CA VAL A 199 -8.13 6.18 -27.64
C VAL A 199 -7.88 7.48 -28.38
N LYS A 200 -8.47 7.69 -29.57
CA LYS A 200 -8.37 8.97 -30.30
C LYS A 200 -8.80 10.17 -29.42
N ARG A 201 -9.87 10.01 -28.63
CA ARG A 201 -10.35 10.98 -27.60
C ARG A 201 -9.33 11.37 -26.54
N ARG A 202 -8.29 10.56 -26.32
CA ARG A 202 -7.19 10.83 -25.37
C ARG A 202 -6.20 11.88 -25.89
N PHE A 203 -5.99 11.93 -27.20
CA PHE A 203 -5.03 12.85 -27.86
C PHE A 203 -5.59 14.25 -28.11
N TYR A 204 -6.89 14.46 -27.87
CA TYR A 204 -7.54 15.76 -27.99
C TYR A 204 -7.93 16.34 -26.63
N LYS A 205 -7.67 17.65 -26.44
CA LYS A 205 -8.20 18.44 -25.33
C LYS A 205 -9.74 18.39 -25.36
N ASN A 206 -10.33 18.96 -26.41
CA ASN A 206 -11.76 18.93 -26.71
C ASN A 206 -12.02 18.02 -27.93
N TRP A 207 -12.78 16.93 -27.75
CA TRP A 207 -13.11 15.98 -28.83
C TRP A 207 -14.13 16.55 -29.82
N TYR A 208 -15.24 17.10 -29.31
CA TYR A 208 -16.36 17.58 -30.13
C TYR A 208 -16.03 18.83 -30.98
N ARG A 209 -14.89 19.48 -30.73
CA ARG A 209 -14.38 20.63 -31.52
C ARG A 209 -13.12 20.31 -32.34
N SER A 210 -12.66 19.05 -32.39
CA SER A 210 -11.48 18.68 -33.18
C SER A 210 -11.87 17.93 -34.46
N LYS A 211 -11.07 18.09 -35.53
CA LYS A 211 -11.32 17.47 -36.85
C LYS A 211 -11.00 15.96 -36.91
N HIS A 212 -10.90 15.29 -35.76
CA HIS A 212 -10.55 13.87 -35.51
C HIS A 212 -9.34 13.24 -36.26
N LYS A 213 -8.53 14.01 -36.99
CA LYS A 213 -7.37 13.57 -37.81
C LYS A 213 -6.17 12.94 -37.05
N ALA A 214 -6.34 12.46 -35.81
CA ALA A 214 -5.30 11.77 -35.07
C ALA A 214 -5.07 10.37 -35.66
N PHE A 215 -3.80 9.98 -35.83
CA PHE A 215 -3.37 8.71 -36.45
C PHE A 215 -3.84 8.46 -37.90
N THR A 216 -4.58 9.35 -38.56
CA THR A 216 -5.03 9.12 -39.95
C THR A 216 -3.86 9.07 -40.94
N LYS A 217 -2.80 9.86 -40.74
CA LYS A 217 -1.53 9.72 -41.47
C LYS A 217 -0.75 8.43 -41.13
N TYR A 218 -1.04 7.79 -39.99
CA TYR A 218 -0.36 6.55 -39.57
C TYR A 218 -1.07 5.32 -40.12
N ALA A 219 -2.40 5.24 -39.98
CA ALA A 219 -3.20 4.19 -40.61
C ALA A 219 -2.99 4.12 -42.13
N LYS A 220 -2.88 5.27 -42.81
CA LYS A 220 -2.53 5.30 -44.24
C LYS A 220 -1.24 4.57 -44.60
N LYS A 221 -0.26 4.44 -43.70
CA LYS A 221 0.98 3.69 -43.96
C LYS A 221 0.76 2.19 -44.16
N TYR A 222 -0.32 1.62 -43.64
CA TYR A 222 -0.68 0.22 -43.87
C TYR A 222 -1.24 0.05 -45.29
N SER A 223 -2.20 0.90 -45.68
CA SER A 223 -2.74 0.93 -47.05
C SER A 223 -1.72 1.30 -48.15
N GLN A 224 -0.66 2.05 -47.81
CA GLN A 224 0.35 2.49 -48.77
C GLN A 224 1.46 1.44 -48.91
N ALA A 225 1.73 1.00 -50.14
CA ALA A 225 2.77 0.01 -50.47
C ALA A 225 2.72 -1.27 -49.61
N SER A 226 1.51 -1.81 -49.38
CA SER A 226 1.26 -3.04 -48.59
C SER A 226 1.97 -3.04 -47.22
N GLY A 227 1.93 -1.91 -46.52
CA GLY A 227 2.54 -1.77 -45.20
C GLY A 227 4.06 -1.87 -45.18
N ALA A 228 4.76 -1.73 -46.32
CA ALA A 228 6.22 -1.93 -46.41
C ALA A 228 7.02 -1.14 -45.36
N GLN A 229 6.62 0.11 -45.05
CA GLN A 229 7.29 0.91 -44.01
C GLN A 229 7.08 0.32 -42.59
N ILE A 230 5.89 -0.21 -42.29
CA ILE A 230 5.62 -0.87 -41.00
C ILE A 230 6.36 -2.20 -40.92
N ASN A 231 6.38 -2.99 -41.99
CA ASN A 231 7.17 -4.23 -42.03
C ASN A 231 8.68 -3.93 -41.86
N ALA A 232 9.20 -2.86 -42.45
CA ALA A 232 10.56 -2.40 -42.22
C ALA A 232 10.80 -1.92 -40.76
N ASP A 233 9.86 -1.19 -40.16
CA ASP A 233 9.96 -0.76 -38.76
C ASP A 233 9.83 -1.94 -37.77
N LEU A 234 9.02 -2.96 -38.08
CA LEU A 234 8.96 -4.22 -37.35
C LEU A 234 10.29 -4.99 -37.44
N GLN A 235 10.91 -5.06 -38.63
CA GLN A 235 12.23 -5.68 -38.79
C GLN A 235 13.33 -4.92 -38.04
N LYS A 236 13.26 -3.57 -37.95
CA LYS A 236 14.14 -2.79 -37.07
C LYS A 236 13.96 -3.18 -35.60
N ILE A 237 12.72 -3.39 -35.12
CA ILE A 237 12.47 -3.86 -33.76
C ILE A 237 13.09 -5.25 -33.56
N LYS A 238 12.88 -6.20 -34.49
CA LYS A 238 13.47 -7.55 -34.41
C LYS A 238 15.01 -7.52 -34.36
N LYS A 239 15.65 -6.59 -35.07
CA LYS A 239 17.12 -6.46 -35.18
C LYS A 239 17.77 -5.69 -34.03
N TYR A 240 17.10 -4.68 -33.45
CA TYR A 240 17.75 -3.71 -32.55
C TYR A 240 17.12 -3.57 -31.16
N SER A 241 15.96 -4.18 -30.86
CA SER A 241 15.35 -4.13 -29.51
C SER A 241 15.73 -5.34 -28.66
N THR A 242 15.67 -5.20 -27.34
CA THR A 242 15.75 -6.33 -26.39
C THR A 242 14.49 -6.43 -25.50
N ILE A 243 13.72 -5.35 -25.39
CA ILE A 243 12.53 -5.20 -24.54
C ILE A 243 11.34 -4.67 -25.36
N VAL A 244 10.60 -5.59 -26.00
CA VAL A 244 9.37 -5.27 -26.73
C VAL A 244 8.26 -4.84 -25.76
N ARG A 245 7.55 -3.74 -26.07
CA ARG A 245 6.39 -3.25 -25.32
C ARG A 245 5.21 -2.93 -26.24
N VAL A 246 4.03 -3.43 -25.88
CA VAL A 246 2.76 -3.24 -26.60
C VAL A 246 1.97 -2.08 -25.98
N LEU A 247 1.27 -1.31 -26.81
CA LEU A 247 0.43 -0.18 -26.41
C LEU A 247 -1.04 -0.59 -26.32
N ALA A 248 -1.47 -1.04 -25.14
CA ALA A 248 -2.85 -1.46 -24.87
C ALA A 248 -3.71 -0.32 -24.30
N HIS A 249 -5.04 -0.45 -24.41
CA HIS A 249 -5.99 0.51 -23.82
C HIS A 249 -7.18 -0.18 -23.15
N THR A 250 -7.74 0.45 -22.11
CA THR A 250 -9.04 0.03 -21.57
C THR A 250 -10.16 0.31 -22.57
N GLN A 251 -11.15 -0.58 -22.68
CA GLN A 251 -12.46 -0.24 -23.20
C GLN A 251 -13.29 0.43 -22.09
N MET A 252 -13.84 1.60 -22.37
CA MET A 252 -14.52 2.46 -21.38
C MET A 252 -16.04 2.40 -21.50
N ARG A 253 -16.61 2.15 -22.69
CA ARG A 253 -18.07 1.95 -22.86
C ARG A 253 -18.64 0.84 -21.97
N LYS A 254 -17.97 -0.32 -21.88
CA LYS A 254 -18.38 -1.45 -21.03
C LYS A 254 -18.43 -1.04 -19.54
N VAL A 255 -17.47 -0.22 -19.09
CA VAL A 255 -17.31 0.20 -17.69
C VAL A 255 -18.16 1.44 -17.34
N LYS A 256 -19.25 1.23 -16.58
CA LYS A 256 -20.28 2.24 -16.20
C LYS A 256 -19.83 3.32 -15.20
N ILE A 257 -18.67 3.96 -15.44
CA ILE A 257 -18.06 5.00 -14.58
C ILE A 257 -18.32 6.42 -15.12
N GLY A 258 -18.86 6.57 -16.34
CA GLY A 258 -19.22 7.86 -16.95
C GLY A 258 -18.07 8.61 -17.64
N GLN A 259 -16.82 8.22 -17.38
CA GLN A 259 -15.66 8.66 -18.18
C GLN A 259 -15.79 8.16 -19.63
N LYS A 260 -15.35 8.94 -20.63
CA LYS A 260 -15.41 8.58 -22.07
C LYS A 260 -14.05 8.57 -22.80
N LYS A 261 -12.93 8.72 -22.07
CA LYS A 261 -11.54 8.74 -22.62
C LYS A 261 -10.75 7.53 -22.09
N ALA A 262 -10.20 6.71 -22.97
CA ALA A 262 -9.52 5.46 -22.61
C ALA A 262 -8.19 5.66 -21.85
N HIS A 263 -7.74 4.59 -21.18
CA HIS A 263 -6.50 4.54 -20.43
C HIS A 263 -5.41 3.74 -21.16
N LEU A 264 -4.69 4.40 -22.06
CA LEU A 264 -3.54 3.83 -22.80
C LEU A 264 -2.34 3.52 -21.86
N VAL A 265 -1.76 2.32 -21.97
CA VAL A 265 -0.61 1.81 -21.17
C VAL A 265 0.40 1.11 -22.10
N GLU A 266 1.70 1.35 -21.87
CA GLU A 266 2.77 0.47 -22.34
C GLU A 266 2.81 -0.79 -21.45
N ILE A 267 2.66 -1.99 -22.02
CA ILE A 267 2.80 -3.28 -21.33
C ILE A 267 4.02 -4.00 -21.91
N GLN A 268 4.91 -4.53 -21.06
CA GLN A 268 6.05 -5.29 -21.54
C GLN A 268 5.68 -6.73 -21.88
N VAL A 269 6.22 -7.22 -22.99
CA VAL A 269 6.10 -8.61 -23.44
C VAL A 269 7.35 -9.37 -22.99
N ASN A 270 7.16 -10.42 -22.21
CA ASN A 270 8.24 -11.29 -21.73
C ASN A 270 8.09 -12.70 -22.31
N GLY A 271 9.16 -13.49 -22.32
CA GLY A 271 9.21 -14.83 -22.90
C GLY A 271 9.56 -14.85 -24.39
N GLY A 272 10.13 -15.97 -24.86
CA GLY A 272 10.59 -16.17 -26.23
C GLY A 272 11.73 -15.25 -26.68
N THR A 273 12.10 -15.37 -27.95
CA THR A 273 13.06 -14.48 -28.61
C THR A 273 12.41 -13.14 -29.00
N VAL A 274 13.23 -12.10 -29.25
CA VAL A 274 12.72 -10.78 -29.66
C VAL A 274 11.86 -10.87 -30.93
N ALA A 275 12.23 -11.72 -31.89
CA ALA A 275 11.43 -11.98 -33.09
C ALA A 275 10.03 -12.52 -32.74
N GLN A 276 9.96 -13.58 -31.92
CA GLN A 276 8.70 -14.17 -31.46
C GLN A 276 7.83 -13.16 -30.70
N LYS A 277 8.42 -12.28 -29.88
CA LYS A 277 7.67 -11.19 -29.19
C LYS A 277 7.06 -10.18 -30.17
N VAL A 278 7.77 -9.85 -31.26
CA VAL A 278 7.27 -8.92 -32.30
C VAL A 278 6.16 -9.56 -33.12
N ASP A 279 6.30 -10.83 -33.51
CA ASP A 279 5.28 -11.54 -34.27
C ASP A 279 4.02 -11.77 -33.42
N TRP A 280 4.17 -12.29 -32.19
CA TRP A 280 3.07 -12.39 -31.22
C TRP A 280 2.36 -11.05 -30.99
N ALA A 281 3.12 -9.94 -30.89
CA ALA A 281 2.54 -8.62 -30.73
C ALA A 281 1.76 -8.15 -31.96
N LYS A 282 2.25 -8.44 -33.18
CA LYS A 282 1.55 -8.17 -34.44
C LYS A 282 0.26 -8.99 -34.52
N ASP A 283 0.30 -10.26 -34.16
CA ASP A 283 -0.86 -11.15 -34.16
C ASP A 283 -1.93 -10.75 -33.14
N HIS A 284 -1.56 -10.01 -32.09
CA HIS A 284 -2.48 -9.46 -31.08
C HIS A 284 -2.87 -7.99 -31.32
N PHE A 285 -2.52 -7.40 -32.47
CA PHE A 285 -3.09 -6.12 -32.87
C PHE A 285 -4.61 -6.26 -33.06
N GLU A 286 -5.35 -5.26 -32.59
CA GLU A 286 -6.81 -5.09 -32.73
C GLU A 286 -7.70 -6.14 -32.05
N LYS A 287 -7.10 -7.19 -31.46
CA LYS A 287 -7.80 -8.19 -30.63
C LYS A 287 -7.98 -7.71 -29.18
N GLU A 288 -9.08 -8.14 -28.55
CA GLU A 288 -9.27 -8.00 -27.10
C GLU A 288 -8.47 -9.09 -26.37
N VAL A 289 -7.88 -8.76 -25.21
CA VAL A 289 -7.14 -9.69 -24.36
C VAL A 289 -7.86 -9.76 -23.02
N SER A 290 -8.24 -10.95 -22.59
CA SER A 290 -8.95 -11.14 -21.32
C SER A 290 -7.98 -11.07 -20.14
N VAL A 291 -8.53 -11.07 -18.91
CA VAL A 291 -7.68 -11.10 -17.71
C VAL A 291 -7.09 -12.49 -17.43
N GLY A 292 -7.76 -13.55 -17.87
CA GLY A 292 -7.33 -14.94 -17.68
C GLY A 292 -6.16 -15.34 -18.57
N ASP A 293 -5.97 -14.64 -19.69
CA ASP A 293 -4.80 -14.84 -20.59
C ASP A 293 -3.52 -14.22 -20.02
N VAL A 294 -3.65 -13.38 -18.97
CA VAL A 294 -2.55 -12.61 -18.37
C VAL A 294 -2.24 -13.05 -16.95
N PHE A 295 -3.23 -13.47 -16.17
CA PHE A 295 -3.06 -13.88 -14.77
C PHE A 295 -3.73 -15.21 -14.47
N GLU A 296 -3.14 -15.96 -13.53
CA GLU A 296 -3.66 -17.22 -13.05
C GLU A 296 -4.36 -17.07 -11.68
N THR A 297 -5.29 -17.98 -11.36
CA THR A 297 -5.87 -18.03 -10.00
C THR A 297 -4.80 -18.55 -9.02
N ASN A 298 -4.74 -17.97 -7.82
CA ASN A 298 -3.65 -18.13 -6.85
C ASN A 298 -2.30 -17.46 -7.22
N GLU A 299 -2.18 -16.77 -8.36
CA GLU A 299 -1.00 -15.96 -8.66
C GLU A 299 -0.88 -14.74 -7.71
N ASN A 300 0.36 -14.35 -7.41
CA ASN A 300 0.67 -13.11 -6.70
C ASN A 300 1.01 -11.99 -7.68
N ILE A 301 0.29 -10.87 -7.58
CA ILE A 301 0.44 -9.68 -8.41
C ILE A 301 0.86 -8.44 -7.60
N ASP A 302 1.41 -7.46 -8.30
CA ASP A 302 1.73 -6.14 -7.77
C ASP A 302 0.71 -5.11 -8.28
N ILE A 303 0.08 -4.37 -7.37
CA ILE A 303 -0.96 -3.38 -7.67
C ILE A 303 -0.37 -1.97 -7.67
N ILE A 304 -0.47 -1.28 -8.80
CA ILE A 304 0.12 0.04 -9.00
C ILE A 304 -1.00 1.07 -9.17
N GLY A 305 -1.14 1.95 -8.19
CA GLY A 305 -2.29 2.85 -8.06
C GLY A 305 -1.94 4.23 -7.52
N VAL A 306 -2.99 5.00 -7.20
CA VAL A 306 -2.89 6.31 -6.56
C VAL A 306 -3.84 6.32 -5.37
N THR A 307 -3.33 6.57 -4.16
CA THR A 307 -4.09 6.43 -2.92
C THR A 307 -5.28 7.40 -2.82
N LYS A 308 -6.23 7.16 -1.90
CA LYS A 308 -7.26 8.16 -1.55
C LYS A 308 -6.59 9.49 -1.21
N GLY A 309 -7.18 10.61 -1.62
CA GLY A 309 -6.68 11.95 -1.31
C GLY A 309 -7.31 12.46 -0.02
N HIS A 310 -6.51 13.13 0.83
CA HIS A 310 -6.97 13.72 2.10
C HIS A 310 -6.71 15.24 2.15
N GLY A 311 -6.17 15.83 1.08
CA GLY A 311 -5.90 17.27 1.00
C GLY A 311 -4.65 17.69 1.77
N PHE A 312 -4.68 18.89 2.35
CA PHE A 312 -3.65 19.39 3.24
C PHE A 312 -3.91 18.89 4.67
N GLU A 313 -2.90 18.28 5.30
CA GLU A 313 -3.02 17.63 6.60
C GLU A 313 -1.98 18.12 7.61
N GLY A 314 -2.41 18.18 8.87
CA GLY A 314 -1.56 18.53 10.01
C GLY A 314 -0.54 17.43 10.34
N VAL A 315 0.52 17.78 11.07
CA VAL A 315 1.66 16.87 11.30
C VAL A 315 1.23 15.55 11.95
N THR A 316 0.34 15.62 12.96
CA THR A 316 -0.24 14.46 13.66
C THR A 316 -0.80 13.40 12.71
N HIS A 317 -1.66 13.77 11.76
CA HIS A 317 -2.31 12.80 10.86
C HIS A 317 -1.43 12.45 9.66
N ARG A 318 -0.62 13.40 9.15
CA ARG A 318 0.27 13.19 8.01
C ARG A 318 1.48 12.30 8.30
N TRP A 319 1.95 12.29 9.56
CA TRP A 319 3.18 11.61 9.97
C TRP A 319 3.03 10.65 11.17
N GLY A 320 1.90 10.69 11.90
CA GLY A 320 1.67 9.86 13.08
C GLY A 320 2.35 10.38 14.36
N THR A 321 2.68 11.67 14.43
CA THR A 321 3.38 12.26 15.59
C THR A 321 2.45 12.38 16.81
N LYS A 322 2.98 12.07 18.01
CA LYS A 322 2.29 12.26 19.31
C LYS A 322 1.71 13.69 19.41
N LYS A 323 0.51 13.83 20.01
CA LYS A 323 -0.08 15.14 20.33
C LYS A 323 0.62 15.72 21.56
N LEU A 324 0.73 17.04 21.65
CA LEU A 324 1.24 17.71 22.87
C LEU A 324 0.17 17.71 23.99
N PRO A 325 0.56 17.96 25.25
CA PRO A 325 -0.38 18.01 26.39
C PRO A 325 -1.53 19.01 26.22
N ARG A 326 -2.65 18.77 26.93
CA ARG A 326 -3.85 19.63 26.87
C ARG A 326 -3.57 21.10 27.21
N LYS A 327 -2.64 21.36 28.14
CA LYS A 327 -2.27 22.71 28.60
C LYS A 327 -1.31 23.45 27.63
N THR A 328 -0.91 22.88 26.49
CA THR A 328 0.05 23.52 25.57
C THR A 328 -0.56 24.73 24.85
N HIS A 329 -0.04 25.92 25.16
CA HIS A 329 -0.42 27.18 24.51
C HIS A 329 -0.11 27.19 23.00
N LYS A 330 -0.91 27.94 22.24
CA LYS A 330 -0.88 28.03 20.76
C LYS A 330 -0.99 26.66 20.08
N GLY A 331 -1.87 25.79 20.60
CA GLY A 331 -2.33 24.54 19.97
C GLY A 331 -1.44 23.30 20.14
N LEU A 332 -2.09 22.12 20.25
CA LEU A 332 -1.46 20.85 20.61
C LEU A 332 -1.15 19.87 19.45
N ARG A 333 -1.65 20.14 18.23
CA ARG A 333 -1.51 19.26 17.04
C ARG A 333 -0.29 19.61 16.17
N LYS A 334 0.81 19.98 16.83
CA LYS A 334 2.09 20.42 16.24
C LYS A 334 3.25 19.59 16.77
N VAL A 335 4.37 19.58 16.05
CA VAL A 335 5.67 19.17 16.60
C VAL A 335 6.24 20.35 17.38
N ALA A 336 6.81 20.11 18.55
CA ALA A 336 7.37 21.16 19.41
C ALA A 336 8.74 21.63 18.88
N CYS A 337 9.79 20.81 19.03
CA CYS A 337 11.12 21.10 18.49
C CYS A 337 11.22 20.68 17.01
N ILE A 338 11.66 21.60 16.15
CA ILE A 338 11.82 21.39 14.70
C ILE A 338 13.27 21.18 14.25
N GLY A 339 14.21 21.14 15.20
CA GLY A 339 15.66 21.03 14.98
C GLY A 339 16.42 21.68 16.13
N ALA A 340 17.68 21.30 16.33
CA ALA A 340 18.60 22.03 17.20
C ALA A 340 18.99 23.37 16.55
N TRP A 341 19.64 24.25 17.31
CA TRP A 341 20.19 25.53 16.80
C TRP A 341 21.18 25.28 15.67
N HIS A 342 22.08 24.31 15.84
CA HIS A 342 23.08 23.92 14.85
C HIS A 342 22.76 22.52 14.31
N PRO A 343 22.72 22.31 12.98
CA PRO A 343 22.83 23.32 11.92
C PRO A 343 21.59 24.21 11.83
N SER A 344 21.78 25.49 11.49
CA SER A 344 20.79 26.58 11.48
C SER A 344 19.73 26.51 10.37
N ARG A 345 19.19 25.31 10.12
CA ARG A 345 18.27 24.99 9.02
C ARG A 345 17.37 23.80 9.36
N VAL A 346 16.06 23.95 9.14
CA VAL A 346 15.09 22.86 9.31
C VAL A 346 15.41 21.73 8.34
N MET A 347 15.75 20.54 8.86
CA MET A 347 16.09 19.39 8.03
C MET A 347 14.88 18.84 7.26
N TYR A 348 15.11 18.29 6.06
CA TYR A 348 14.06 17.65 5.25
C TYR A 348 13.38 16.45 5.95
N SER A 349 14.06 15.90 6.96
CA SER A 349 13.61 14.79 7.79
C SER A 349 12.58 15.22 8.84
N VAL A 350 12.42 16.52 9.14
CA VAL A 350 11.49 17.03 10.15
C VAL A 350 10.05 16.83 9.68
N ALA A 351 9.18 16.33 10.56
CA ALA A 351 7.78 16.11 10.24
C ALA A 351 7.05 17.46 10.10
N ARG A 352 6.56 17.77 8.88
CA ARG A 352 5.86 19.02 8.54
C ARG A 352 4.47 18.75 7.94
N ALA A 353 3.54 19.69 8.14
CA ALA A 353 2.20 19.66 7.54
C ALA A 353 2.25 19.75 6.00
N GLY A 354 1.15 19.44 5.32
CA GLY A 354 1.04 19.49 3.86
C GLY A 354 0.25 18.33 3.25
N GLN A 355 0.39 18.10 1.95
CA GLN A 355 -0.36 17.06 1.22
C GLN A 355 -0.30 15.68 1.90
N ASN A 356 -1.47 15.07 2.11
CA ASN A 356 -1.61 13.66 2.45
C ASN A 356 -2.55 12.94 1.46
N GLY A 357 -2.23 11.68 1.18
CA GLY A 357 -2.93 10.91 0.16
C GLY A 357 -2.75 11.45 -1.27
N PHE A 358 -3.43 10.80 -2.22
CA PHE A 358 -3.22 10.99 -3.66
C PHE A 358 -1.75 10.79 -4.08
N HIS A 359 -1.10 9.81 -3.46
CA HIS A 359 0.29 9.45 -3.72
C HIS A 359 0.36 8.23 -4.66
N HIS A 360 1.32 8.21 -5.60
CA HIS A 360 1.61 7.01 -6.38
C HIS A 360 2.19 5.91 -5.45
N ARG A 361 1.66 4.70 -5.54
CA ARG A 361 2.11 3.54 -4.76
C ARG A 361 2.08 2.27 -5.60
N THR A 362 2.98 1.36 -5.26
CA THR A 362 2.95 -0.05 -5.65
C THR A 362 2.78 -0.86 -4.37
N GLU A 363 1.65 -1.55 -4.25
CA GLU A 363 1.44 -2.57 -3.21
C GLU A 363 1.84 -3.92 -3.81
N VAL A 364 2.78 -4.62 -3.18
CA VAL A 364 3.38 -5.85 -3.72
C VAL A 364 2.79 -7.10 -3.08
N ASN A 365 2.95 -8.25 -3.74
CA ASN A 365 2.58 -9.58 -3.23
C ASN A 365 1.07 -9.74 -2.94
N LYS A 366 0.18 -9.11 -3.72
CA LYS A 366 -1.28 -9.23 -3.55
C LYS A 366 -1.76 -10.47 -4.26
N LYS A 367 -2.36 -11.41 -3.53
CA LYS A 367 -2.79 -12.70 -4.07
C LYS A 367 -4.13 -12.61 -4.79
N ILE A 368 -4.23 -13.27 -5.93
CA ILE A 368 -5.48 -13.55 -6.63
C ILE A 368 -6.16 -14.73 -5.96
N TYR A 369 -7.41 -14.58 -5.52
CA TYR A 369 -8.21 -15.67 -4.96
C TYR A 369 -9.17 -16.31 -5.96
N ARG A 370 -9.69 -15.54 -6.91
CA ARG A 370 -10.54 -16.05 -7.99
C ARG A 370 -10.44 -15.13 -9.20
N ILE A 371 -10.35 -15.69 -10.39
CA ILE A 371 -10.72 -15.00 -11.64
C ILE A 371 -12.12 -15.49 -12.01
N GLY A 372 -13.09 -14.59 -12.11
CA GLY A 372 -14.48 -14.91 -12.45
C GLY A 372 -14.91 -14.25 -13.75
N ARG A 373 -15.83 -14.89 -14.49
CA ARG A 373 -16.33 -14.39 -15.78
C ARG A 373 -17.61 -13.56 -15.64
N GLY A 374 -17.83 -12.61 -16.55
CA GLY A 374 -18.98 -11.69 -16.53
C GLY A 374 -20.32 -12.32 -16.92
N ASP A 375 -20.33 -13.27 -17.86
CA ASP A 375 -21.53 -13.98 -18.32
C ASP A 375 -22.06 -14.95 -17.26
N ASP A 376 -21.15 -15.60 -16.53
CA ASP A 376 -21.47 -16.59 -15.49
C ASP A 376 -22.37 -15.98 -14.40
N LYS A 377 -23.58 -16.52 -14.28
CA LYS A 377 -24.59 -16.08 -13.29
C LYS A 377 -24.30 -16.60 -11.88
N SER A 378 -23.44 -17.61 -11.77
CA SER A 378 -23.00 -18.30 -10.56
C SER A 378 -21.59 -17.88 -10.11
N ASN A 379 -21.03 -16.80 -10.65
CA ASN A 379 -19.61 -16.46 -10.47
C ASN A 379 -19.14 -16.18 -9.02
N ALA A 380 -20.04 -16.16 -8.04
CA ALA A 380 -19.73 -16.11 -6.60
C ALA A 380 -20.23 -17.32 -5.77
N SER A 381 -20.73 -18.40 -6.37
CA SER A 381 -20.90 -19.70 -5.68
C SER A 381 -19.55 -20.41 -5.51
N THR A 382 -19.47 -21.44 -4.66
CA THR A 382 -18.23 -22.21 -4.41
C THR A 382 -18.50 -23.72 -4.40
N SER A 383 -17.47 -24.54 -4.18
CA SER A 383 -17.58 -25.98 -3.92
C SER A 383 -18.37 -26.30 -2.64
N PHE A 384 -18.36 -25.39 -1.65
CA PHE A 384 -19.03 -25.55 -0.36
C PHE A 384 -20.35 -24.77 -0.26
N ASP A 385 -20.55 -23.76 -1.11
CA ASP A 385 -21.71 -22.89 -1.15
C ASP A 385 -22.39 -22.99 -2.51
N LEU A 386 -23.39 -23.87 -2.55
CA LEU A 386 -24.19 -24.17 -3.73
C LEU A 386 -25.13 -23.04 -4.16
N THR A 387 -25.21 -21.92 -3.42
CA THR A 387 -26.16 -20.84 -3.75
C THR A 387 -25.75 -20.13 -5.04
N ALA A 388 -26.58 -20.21 -6.07
CA ALA A 388 -26.34 -19.58 -7.37
C ALA A 388 -26.42 -18.04 -7.23
N LYS A 389 -25.25 -17.38 -7.17
CA LYS A 389 -25.13 -15.94 -6.93
C LYS A 389 -24.01 -15.29 -7.74
N ARG A 390 -24.24 -14.02 -8.10
CA ARG A 390 -23.23 -13.14 -8.71
C ARG A 390 -22.40 -12.42 -7.64
N ILE A 391 -21.17 -12.05 -7.98
CA ILE A 391 -20.23 -11.30 -7.12
C ILE A 391 -20.73 -9.90 -6.70
N THR A 392 -21.80 -9.42 -7.31
CA THR A 392 -22.44 -8.14 -6.99
C THR A 392 -23.32 -8.30 -5.75
N PRO A 393 -23.04 -7.58 -4.65
CA PRO A 393 -23.86 -7.67 -3.46
C PRO A 393 -25.26 -7.10 -3.69
N LEU A 394 -26.21 -7.45 -2.81
CA LEU A 394 -27.54 -6.83 -2.81
C LEU A 394 -27.44 -5.28 -2.76
N GLY A 395 -28.17 -4.60 -3.65
CA GLY A 395 -28.05 -3.14 -3.87
C GLY A 395 -26.84 -2.69 -4.69
N GLY A 396 -25.92 -3.59 -5.04
CA GLY A 396 -24.69 -3.28 -5.77
C GLY A 396 -23.58 -2.67 -4.90
N PHE A 397 -22.40 -2.45 -5.48
CA PHE A 397 -21.27 -1.87 -4.74
C PHE A 397 -21.47 -0.36 -4.50
N PRO A 398 -21.46 0.15 -3.25
CA PRO A 398 -21.84 1.53 -2.97
C PRO A 398 -20.91 2.56 -3.66
N HIS A 399 -21.53 3.54 -4.32
CA HIS A 399 -20.90 4.51 -5.22
C HIS A 399 -20.21 3.94 -6.47
N TYR A 400 -20.25 2.62 -6.71
CA TYR A 400 -19.76 1.99 -7.93
C TYR A 400 -20.90 1.55 -8.84
N GLY A 401 -21.78 0.67 -8.36
CA GLY A 401 -22.84 0.02 -9.12
C GLY A 401 -22.62 -1.49 -9.27
N ILE A 402 -23.08 -2.04 -10.40
CA ILE A 402 -23.10 -3.48 -10.71
C ILE A 402 -21.83 -3.87 -11.49
N VAL A 403 -21.29 -5.06 -11.19
CA VAL A 403 -20.23 -5.75 -11.94
C VAL A 403 -20.89 -6.73 -12.90
N ASN A 404 -20.96 -6.35 -14.18
CA ASN A 404 -21.44 -7.21 -15.29
C ASN A 404 -20.29 -7.91 -16.02
N GLU A 405 -19.08 -7.41 -15.80
CA GLU A 405 -17.85 -7.75 -16.49
C GLU A 405 -17.13 -8.91 -15.77
N ASP A 406 -16.05 -9.44 -16.34
CA ASP A 406 -15.15 -10.35 -15.62
C ASP A 406 -14.66 -9.67 -14.32
N PHE A 407 -14.07 -10.44 -13.42
CA PHE A 407 -13.42 -9.86 -12.25
C PHE A 407 -12.24 -10.69 -11.79
N VAL A 408 -11.42 -10.07 -10.95
CA VAL A 408 -10.49 -10.82 -10.10
C VAL A 408 -10.71 -10.39 -8.66
N MET A 409 -10.79 -11.39 -7.80
CA MET A 409 -10.87 -11.26 -6.35
C MET A 409 -9.46 -11.20 -5.78
N ILE A 410 -9.17 -10.18 -4.98
CA ILE A 410 -7.80 -9.88 -4.49
C ILE A 410 -7.75 -9.87 -2.96
N LYS A 411 -6.67 -10.44 -2.40
CA LYS A 411 -6.35 -10.43 -0.97
C LYS A 411 -6.18 -9.02 -0.40
N GLY A 412 -7.07 -8.63 0.50
CA GLY A 412 -7.04 -7.38 1.24
C GLY A 412 -7.38 -6.15 0.40
N CYS A 413 -7.19 -4.98 1.01
CA CYS A 413 -7.37 -3.68 0.36
C CYS A 413 -6.33 -3.40 -0.75
N CYS A 414 -6.60 -2.40 -1.60
CA CYS A 414 -5.65 -1.88 -2.57
C CYS A 414 -5.76 -0.36 -2.82
N ALA A 415 -4.67 0.21 -3.34
CA ALA A 415 -4.37 1.64 -3.44
C ALA A 415 -5.39 2.51 -4.21
N GLY A 416 -6.44 2.97 -3.54
CA GLY A 416 -7.29 4.03 -4.07
C GLY A 416 -8.74 4.02 -3.57
N THR A 417 -9.55 4.89 -4.16
CA THR A 417 -11.00 4.88 -4.01
C THR A 417 -11.64 3.87 -4.96
N ARG A 418 -12.91 3.52 -4.72
CA ARG A 418 -13.77 2.92 -5.75
C ARG A 418 -13.77 3.80 -7.01
N LYS A 419 -14.06 3.19 -8.17
CA LYS A 419 -13.96 3.77 -9.53
C LYS A 419 -12.54 4.18 -9.97
N ARG A 420 -11.49 3.98 -9.17
CA ARG A 420 -10.11 4.29 -9.59
C ARG A 420 -9.52 3.20 -10.48
N VAL A 421 -8.85 3.65 -11.55
CA VAL A 421 -8.01 2.81 -12.40
C VAL A 421 -6.75 2.35 -11.66
N LEU A 422 -6.50 1.05 -11.70
CA LEU A 422 -5.34 0.37 -11.17
C LEU A 422 -4.58 -0.31 -12.31
N THR A 423 -3.26 -0.26 -12.28
CA THR A 423 -2.42 -1.07 -13.18
C THR A 423 -1.90 -2.24 -12.38
N LEU A 424 -2.25 -3.45 -12.80
CA LEU A 424 -1.82 -4.69 -12.18
C LEU A 424 -0.64 -5.25 -12.95
N ARG A 425 0.29 -5.91 -12.28
CA ARG A 425 1.52 -6.42 -12.88
C ARG A 425 1.84 -7.78 -12.28
N LYS A 426 2.38 -8.73 -13.05
CA LYS A 426 3.00 -9.92 -12.47
C LYS A 426 4.10 -9.48 -11.48
N SER A 427 4.30 -10.24 -10.41
CA SER A 427 5.24 -9.85 -9.36
C SER A 427 6.68 -9.67 -9.89
N LEU A 428 7.39 -8.64 -9.42
CA LEU A 428 8.84 -8.53 -9.68
C LEU A 428 9.67 -9.56 -8.90
N ARG A 429 9.04 -10.24 -7.92
CA ARG A 429 9.72 -11.11 -6.97
C ARG A 429 9.23 -12.53 -7.17
N VAL A 430 10.13 -13.44 -7.52
CA VAL A 430 9.86 -14.88 -7.47
C VAL A 430 9.40 -15.23 -6.06
N HIS A 431 8.30 -15.97 -5.96
CA HIS A 431 7.64 -16.26 -4.70
C HIS A 431 7.90 -17.69 -4.25
N THR A 432 8.44 -17.84 -3.03
CA THR A 432 8.79 -19.14 -2.43
C THR A 432 8.11 -19.40 -1.07
N LYS A 433 7.20 -18.51 -0.64
CA LYS A 433 6.56 -18.56 0.70
C LYS A 433 5.20 -19.25 0.63
N ARG A 434 4.83 -19.99 1.71
CA ARG A 434 3.54 -20.66 2.03
C ARG A 434 2.34 -19.93 1.40
N SER A 435 1.78 -18.98 2.14
CA SER A 435 1.88 -17.57 1.72
C SER A 435 1.34 -17.26 0.31
N ALA A 436 2.28 -17.25 -0.63
CA ALA A 436 2.06 -17.00 -2.04
C ALA A 436 1.66 -18.26 -2.81
N LEU A 437 2.40 -19.38 -2.64
CA LEU A 437 2.24 -20.61 -3.43
C LEU A 437 1.10 -21.54 -2.98
N GLU A 438 0.59 -21.32 -1.77
CA GLU A 438 -0.61 -21.94 -1.20
C GLU A 438 -1.78 -21.91 -2.21
N LYS A 439 -2.34 -23.06 -2.57
CA LYS A 439 -3.60 -23.10 -3.33
C LYS A 439 -4.73 -22.71 -2.37
N VAL A 440 -5.39 -21.59 -2.63
CA VAL A 440 -6.55 -21.11 -1.87
C VAL A 440 -7.79 -21.65 -2.54
N GLU A 441 -8.55 -22.45 -1.80
CA GLU A 441 -9.94 -22.74 -2.09
C GLU A 441 -10.82 -21.80 -1.26
N LEU A 442 -11.94 -21.36 -1.83
CA LEU A 442 -12.86 -20.43 -1.19
C LEU A 442 -14.08 -21.19 -0.67
N LYS A 443 -14.28 -21.21 0.65
CA LYS A 443 -15.48 -21.83 1.25
C LYS A 443 -16.72 -20.97 1.02
N PHE A 444 -16.64 -19.66 1.24
CA PHE A 444 -17.77 -18.73 1.13
C PHE A 444 -17.35 -17.39 0.53
N ILE A 445 -18.27 -16.73 -0.19
CA ILE A 445 -18.13 -15.36 -0.71
C ILE A 445 -19.33 -14.52 -0.23
N ASP A 446 -19.04 -13.50 0.58
CA ASP A 446 -20.04 -12.57 1.07
C ASP A 446 -20.58 -11.65 -0.05
N THR A 447 -21.89 -11.72 -0.24
CA THR A 447 -22.70 -11.02 -1.24
C THR A 447 -23.88 -10.28 -0.59
N SER A 448 -23.90 -10.19 0.74
CA SER A 448 -24.90 -9.40 1.46
C SER A 448 -24.79 -7.91 1.15
N SER A 449 -25.83 -7.13 1.47
CA SER A 449 -25.82 -5.68 1.26
C SER A 449 -24.56 -5.02 1.84
N LYS A 450 -24.07 -4.02 1.12
CA LYS A 450 -22.97 -3.13 1.57
C LYS A 450 -23.44 -1.69 1.81
N PHE A 451 -24.76 -1.49 1.79
CA PHE A 451 -25.45 -0.33 2.33
C PHE A 451 -26.08 -0.74 3.68
N GLY A 452 -25.66 -0.13 4.78
CA GLY A 452 -26.05 -0.58 6.12
C GLY A 452 -25.48 -1.96 6.47
N HIS A 453 -26.22 -2.70 7.31
CA HIS A 453 -25.88 -4.07 7.71
C HIS A 453 -26.60 -5.09 6.82
N GLY A 454 -25.84 -5.89 6.07
CA GLY A 454 -26.38 -6.94 5.22
C GLY A 454 -26.60 -8.25 5.97
N ILE A 455 -27.87 -8.61 6.23
CA ILE A 455 -28.24 -9.87 6.89
C ILE A 455 -28.41 -11.02 5.87
N LEU A 456 -28.86 -10.70 4.66
CA LEU A 456 -29.26 -11.67 3.63
C LEU A 456 -28.26 -11.65 2.46
N PHE A 457 -27.99 -12.82 1.87
CA PHE A 457 -26.92 -13.01 0.87
C PHE A 457 -27.42 -13.10 -0.59
N CYS A 458 -28.67 -13.50 -0.81
CA CYS A 458 -29.26 -13.63 -2.15
C CYS A 458 -30.71 -13.12 -2.18
N GLY A 459 -31.19 -12.70 -3.36
CA GLY A 459 -32.59 -12.28 -3.54
C GLY A 459 -33.59 -13.37 -3.18
N LEU A 460 -33.27 -14.64 -3.46
CA LEU A 460 -34.08 -15.80 -3.04
C LEU A 460 -34.21 -15.90 -1.52
N SER A 461 -33.12 -15.67 -0.76
CA SER A 461 -33.19 -15.66 0.71
C SER A 461 -34.00 -14.47 1.26
N PHE A 462 -34.02 -13.33 0.55
CA PHE A 462 -34.85 -12.19 0.92
C PHE A 462 -36.34 -12.48 0.74
N LEU A 463 -36.71 -13.08 -0.39
CA LEU A 463 -38.09 -13.51 -0.65
C LEU A 463 -38.55 -14.54 0.38
N ALA A 464 -37.75 -15.59 0.63
CA ALA A 464 -38.09 -16.64 1.59
C ALA A 464 -38.28 -16.14 3.04
N TYR A 465 -37.52 -15.12 3.47
CA TYR A 465 -37.58 -14.62 4.85
C TYR A 465 -38.69 -13.58 5.09
N ILE A 466 -39.11 -12.84 4.05
CA ILE A 466 -39.96 -11.64 4.21
C ILE A 466 -41.37 -11.81 3.61
N LEU A 467 -41.54 -12.60 2.53
CA LEU A 467 -42.86 -12.81 1.92
C LEU A 467 -43.97 -13.33 2.85
N PRO A 468 -43.73 -14.23 3.85
CA PRO A 468 -44.82 -14.65 4.75
C PRO A 468 -45.40 -13.54 5.63
N TYR A 469 -44.84 -12.32 5.62
CA TYR A 469 -45.33 -11.17 6.39
C TYR A 469 -45.91 -10.03 5.54
N LYS A 470 -45.92 -10.14 4.20
CA LYS A 470 -46.65 -9.20 3.33
C LYS A 470 -46.81 -9.75 1.91
N GLU A 471 -48.06 -9.82 1.46
CA GLU A 471 -48.36 -10.03 0.04
C GLU A 471 -47.83 -8.87 -0.82
N PRO A 472 -47.29 -9.15 -2.03
CA PRO A 472 -46.93 -8.11 -2.99
C PRO A 472 -48.20 -7.55 -3.65
N VAL A 473 -48.81 -6.56 -2.99
CA VAL A 473 -49.97 -5.82 -3.51
C VAL A 473 -49.62 -5.21 -4.89
N GLY A 474 -50.15 -5.79 -5.96
CA GLY A 474 -50.04 -5.24 -7.31
C GLY A 474 -49.22 -6.01 -8.36
N SER A 475 -48.99 -7.33 -8.21
CA SER A 475 -48.53 -8.15 -9.35
C SER A 475 -49.10 -9.59 -9.33
N PRO A 476 -49.90 -10.01 -10.34
CA PRO A 476 -50.41 -11.38 -10.39
C PRO A 476 -49.30 -12.38 -10.76
N LEU A 477 -48.93 -13.23 -9.81
CA LEU A 477 -48.07 -14.40 -10.05
C LEU A 477 -48.94 -15.59 -10.45
N SER A 478 -49.08 -15.83 -11.75
CA SER A 478 -49.75 -17.02 -12.29
C SER A 478 -48.86 -18.27 -12.13
N PRO A 479 -49.30 -19.32 -11.42
CA PRO A 479 -48.52 -20.55 -11.29
C PRO A 479 -48.82 -21.55 -12.42
N ASN A 480 -47.75 -22.18 -12.90
CA ASN A 480 -47.71 -23.47 -13.63
C ASN A 480 -48.24 -23.55 -15.07
N LEU A 481 -47.80 -24.66 -15.69
CA LEU A 481 -48.23 -25.31 -16.93
C LEU A 481 -47.77 -24.72 -18.27
N GLU A 482 -47.60 -25.66 -19.19
CA GLU A 482 -47.05 -25.51 -20.54
C GLU A 482 -48.17 -25.14 -21.53
N TYR A 483 -47.83 -24.47 -22.64
CA TYR A 483 -48.24 -24.88 -23.99
C TYR A 483 -47.57 -24.00 -25.06
N LEU A 484 -47.63 -24.47 -26.31
CA LEU A 484 -46.92 -23.92 -27.47
C LEU A 484 -47.73 -22.79 -28.13
N ILE A 485 -47.12 -21.61 -28.35
CA ILE A 485 -47.64 -20.59 -29.29
C ILE A 485 -46.48 -20.10 -30.19
N LEU A 486 -46.77 -19.97 -31.49
CA LEU A 486 -45.82 -19.64 -32.57
C LEU A 486 -46.07 -18.23 -33.14
N VAL A 487 -45.32 -17.86 -34.18
CA VAL A 487 -45.52 -16.73 -35.11
C VAL A 487 -45.02 -15.34 -34.61
N PRO A 488 -44.31 -14.52 -35.43
CA PRO A 488 -43.47 -14.82 -36.60
C PRO A 488 -42.01 -14.26 -36.47
N SER A 489 -41.21 -14.44 -37.51
CA SER A 489 -39.81 -14.04 -37.57
C SER A 489 -39.56 -12.54 -37.82
N ARG A 490 -38.52 -11.99 -37.19
CA ARG A 490 -37.62 -11.01 -37.83
C ARG A 490 -36.17 -11.36 -37.54
N ILE A 491 -35.37 -11.44 -38.60
CA ILE A 491 -33.99 -11.94 -38.57
C ILE A 491 -33.03 -10.79 -38.25
N PHE A 492 -32.13 -11.00 -37.28
CA PHE A 492 -30.79 -10.42 -37.32
C PHE A 492 -29.77 -11.34 -36.66
N ASN A 493 -29.03 -12.09 -37.47
CA ASN A 493 -27.94 -12.95 -37.01
C ASN A 493 -26.69 -12.14 -36.65
N ARG A 494 -26.12 -12.38 -35.46
CA ARG A 494 -24.67 -12.60 -35.25
C ARG A 494 -24.37 -12.97 -33.78
N PRO A 495 -23.59 -14.04 -33.52
CA PRO A 495 -23.11 -14.36 -32.18
C PRO A 495 -21.74 -13.73 -31.90
N SER A 496 -21.56 -13.19 -30.68
CA SER A 496 -20.27 -13.17 -29.96
C SER A 496 -20.44 -12.64 -28.52
N SER A 497 -19.69 -13.20 -27.59
CA SER A 497 -19.59 -12.79 -26.17
C SER A 497 -18.34 -11.91 -25.92
N ILE A 498 -17.87 -11.81 -24.67
CA ILE A 498 -16.52 -11.39 -24.22
C ILE A 498 -16.34 -9.93 -23.71
N PHE A 499 -15.41 -9.76 -22.76
CA PHE A 499 -15.58 -8.96 -21.53
C PHE A 499 -14.49 -7.90 -21.30
N THR A 500 -14.79 -6.87 -20.49
CA THR A 500 -13.78 -6.18 -19.66
C THR A 500 -13.73 -6.78 -18.25
N THR A 501 -13.05 -6.13 -17.27
CA THR A 501 -13.02 -6.54 -15.86
C THR A 501 -13.36 -5.44 -14.85
N CYS A 502 -14.15 -5.75 -13.81
CA CYS A 502 -14.52 -4.87 -12.68
C CYS A 502 -14.32 -5.57 -11.32
N TRP A 503 -13.63 -4.95 -10.35
CA TRP A 503 -12.80 -5.70 -9.40
C TRP A 503 -13.25 -5.65 -7.92
N VAL A 504 -13.23 -6.79 -7.22
CA VAL A 504 -13.77 -6.95 -5.86
C VAL A 504 -12.69 -7.39 -4.87
N GLU A 505 -12.46 -6.58 -3.84
CA GLU A 505 -11.49 -6.82 -2.77
C GLU A 505 -12.07 -7.72 -1.68
N THR A 506 -11.22 -8.37 -0.87
CA THR A 506 -11.66 -9.18 0.27
C THR A 506 -10.89 -8.83 1.55
N ASP A 507 -11.62 -8.47 2.61
CA ASP A 507 -11.03 -8.36 3.95
C ASP A 507 -10.91 -9.73 4.64
N ILE A 508 -10.06 -9.80 5.67
CA ILE A 508 -9.81 -10.98 6.50
C ILE A 508 -9.88 -10.55 7.97
N PHE A 509 -10.62 -11.28 8.79
CA PHE A 509 -10.62 -11.14 10.24
C PHE A 509 -9.91 -12.35 10.85
N CYS A 510 -8.63 -12.14 11.19
CA CYS A 510 -7.72 -12.94 12.04
C CYS A 510 -6.30 -12.38 11.82
#